data_AF-A0A3S4GK09-F1
#
_entry.id   AF-A0A3S4GK09-F1
#
_cell.length_a   1.000
_cell.length_b   1.000
_cell.length_c   1.000
_cell.angle_alpha   90.00
_cell.angle_beta   90.00
_cell.angle_gamma   90.00
#
_symmetry.space_group_name_H-M   'P 1'
#
loop_
_entity.id
_entity.type
_entity.pdbx_description
1 polymer ?
#
loop_
_entity_poly.entity_id
_entity_poly.type
_entity_poly.pdbx_seq_one_letter_code
_entity_poly.pdbx_strand_id
1 'polypeptide(L)'
;MENHKQVAVLVPTTLLAQQHYDNFRDRFANWPVRIEMLSRFRSAKEQTQILAEAAEGKIDILIGTHKLLQSDVKLRDLGLLIVDEAAPFRRAPQRAN
;
A
#
# COMPACT_ATOMS: atom_id res chain seq x y z
N MET A 1 22.38 -2.15 -11.52
CA MET A 1 21.36 -1.17 -11.95
C MET A 1 20.11 -1.50 -11.18
N GLU A 2 19.73 -0.66 -10.23
CA GLU A 2 18.45 -0.80 -9.53
C GLU A 2 17.39 -0.22 -10.47
N ASN A 3 16.46 -1.06 -10.95
CA ASN A 3 15.41 -0.60 -11.85
C ASN A 3 14.40 0.17 -10.99
N HIS A 4 14.34 1.50 -11.12
CA HIS A 4 13.43 2.40 -10.41
C HIS A 4 11.95 2.23 -10.85
N LYS A 5 11.45 0.99 -10.77
CA LYS A 5 10.06 0.62 -11.03
C LYS A 5 9.24 0.78 -9.76
N GLN A 6 8.01 1.21 -9.92
CA GLN A 6 7.07 1.34 -8.82
C GLN A 6 6.51 -0.03 -8.43
N VAL A 7 6.16 -0.16 -7.15
CA VAL A 7 5.52 -1.34 -6.58
C VAL A 7 4.13 -0.95 -6.07
N ALA A 8 3.12 -1.74 -6.44
CA ALA A 8 1.78 -1.63 -5.88
C ALA A 8 1.53 -2.78 -4.90
N VAL A 9 1.00 -2.49 -3.72
CA VAL A 9 0.61 -3.49 -2.72
C VAL A 9 -0.90 -3.42 -2.50
N LEU A 10 -1.60 -4.43 -3.01
CA LEU A 10 -3.04 -4.58 -2.90
C LEU A 10 -3.39 -5.42 -1.67
N VAL A 11 -4.15 -4.84 -0.75
CA VAL A 11 -4.57 -5.48 0.51
C VAL A 11 -6.10 -5.46 0.66
N PRO A 12 -6.72 -6.35 1.46
CA PRO A 12 -8.16 -6.50 1.45
C PRO A 12 -8.87 -5.50 2.37
N THR A 13 -8.18 -4.91 3.35
CA THR A 13 -8.78 -4.01 4.33
C THR A 13 -7.94 -2.75 4.58
N THR A 14 -8.59 -1.68 5.00
CA THR A 14 -7.91 -0.42 5.37
C THR A 14 -7.00 -0.59 6.59
N LEU A 15 -7.33 -1.52 7.49
CA LEU A 15 -6.47 -1.86 8.63
C LEU A 15 -5.17 -2.51 8.18
N LEU A 16 -5.25 -3.50 7.28
CA LEU A 16 -4.06 -4.14 6.72
C LEU A 16 -3.22 -3.14 5.90
N ALA A 17 -3.86 -2.20 5.20
CA ALA A 17 -3.14 -1.15 4.49
C ALA A 17 -2.29 -0.30 5.43
N GLN A 18 -2.85 0.09 6.59
CA GLN A 18 -2.13 0.84 7.60
C GLN A 18 -0.98 0.03 8.20
N GLN A 19 -1.22 -1.24 8.56
CA GLN A 19 -0.19 -2.12 9.10
C GLN A 19 0.97 -2.34 8.13
N HIS A 20 0.67 -2.58 6.85
CA HIS A 20 1.69 -2.69 5.81
C HIS A 20 2.46 -1.38 5.64
N TYR A 21 1.76 -0.25 5.62
CA TYR A 21 2.40 1.06 5.52
C TYR A 21 3.36 1.33 6.67
N ASP A 22 2.96 1.08 7.92
CA ASP A 22 3.82 1.26 9.10
C ASP A 22 5.03 0.31 9.05
N ASN A 23 4.80 -0.98 8.81
CA ASN A 23 5.86 -1.98 8.71
C ASN A 23 6.87 -1.67 7.58
N PHE A 24 6.38 -1.21 6.43
CA PHE A 24 7.23 -0.84 5.31
C PHE A 24 8.04 0.41 5.65
N ARG A 25 7.41 1.45 6.20
CA ARG A 25 8.15 2.66 6.62
C ARG A 25 9.25 2.36 7.62
N ASP A 26 8.98 1.49 8.60
CA ASP A 26 9.98 1.09 9.58
C ASP A 26 11.12 0.28 8.95
N ARG A 27 10.79 -0.68 8.07
CA ARG A 27 11.81 -1.50 7.39
C ARG A 27 12.66 -0.71 6.41
N PHE A 28 12.08 0.28 5.73
CA PHE A 28 12.75 1.12 4.74
C PHE A 28 13.25 2.46 5.31
N ALA A 29 13.25 2.66 6.63
CA ALA A 29 13.62 3.94 7.25
C ALA A 29 15.03 4.45 6.87
N ASN A 30 15.96 3.53 6.58
CA ASN A 30 17.33 3.85 6.18
C ASN A 30 17.54 3.93 4.67
N TRP A 31 16.47 3.78 3.88
CA TRP A 31 16.53 3.76 2.42
C TRP A 31 15.78 4.96 1.85
N PRO A 32 16.25 5.55 0.74
CA PRO A 32 15.57 6.67 0.09
C PRO A 32 14.37 6.18 -0.75
N VAL A 33 13.47 5.41 -0.14
CA VAL A 33 12.28 4.84 -0.76
C VAL A 33 11.06 5.59 -0.24
N ARG A 34 10.28 6.17 -1.14
CA ARG A 34 9.05 6.85 -0.78
C ARG A 34 7.88 5.88 -0.79
N ILE A 35 7.25 5.75 0.37
CA ILE A 35 6.15 4.81 0.61
C ILE A 35 4.93 5.61 1.03
N GLU A 36 3.81 5.42 0.32
CA GLU A 36 2.54 6.08 0.61
C GLU A 36 1.40 5.06 0.62
N MET A 37 0.30 5.45 1.28
CA MET A 37 -0.89 4.61 1.40
C MET A 37 -2.15 5.34 0.92
N LEU A 38 -2.90 4.69 0.02
CA LEU A 38 -4.24 5.09 -0.39
C LEU A 38 -5.29 4.31 0.43
N SER A 39 -5.90 4.97 1.41
CA SER A 39 -6.93 4.36 2.26
C SER A 39 -8.02 5.35 2.67
N ARG A 40 -9.10 4.84 3.28
CA ARG A 40 -10.17 5.69 3.83
C ARG A 40 -9.75 6.53 5.05
N PHE A 41 -8.58 6.27 5.63
CA PHE A 41 -8.04 7.07 6.74
C PHE A 41 -7.36 8.36 6.26
N ARG A 42 -7.06 8.48 4.96
CA ARG A 42 -6.54 9.71 4.36
C ARG A 42 -7.68 10.63 3.98
N SER A 43 -7.50 11.93 4.20
CA SER A 43 -8.40 12.97 3.69
C SER A 43 -8.47 12.94 2.16
N ALA A 44 -9.53 13.50 1.58
CA ALA A 44 -9.66 13.58 0.12
C ALA A 44 -8.49 14.35 -0.52
N LYS A 45 -8.03 15.43 0.14
CA LYS A 45 -6.87 16.21 -0.31
C LYS A 45 -5.60 15.38 -0.37
N GLU A 46 -5.31 14.60 0.68
CA GLU A 46 -4.15 13.69 0.69
C GLU A 46 -4.27 12.62 -0.38
N GLN A 47 -5.44 12.02 -0.56
CA GLN A 47 -5.66 11.01 -1.62
C GLN A 47 -5.35 11.59 -3.00
N THR A 48 -5.86 12.79 -3.33
CA THR A 48 -5.57 13.45 -4.60
C THR A 48 -4.08 13.73 -4.78
N GLN A 49 -3.39 14.20 -3.73
CA GLN A 49 -1.96 14.45 -3.78
C GLN A 49 -1.16 13.17 -4.04
N ILE A 50 -1.49 12.08 -3.31
CA ILE A 50 -0.84 10.77 -3.46
C ILE A 50 -1.02 10.25 -4.89
N LEU A 51 -2.22 10.36 -5.46
CA LEU A 51 -2.48 9.92 -6.83
C LEU A 51 -1.67 10.71 -7.87
N ALA A 52 -1.58 12.03 -7.71
CA ALA A 52 -0.77 12.87 -8.59
C ALA A 52 0.72 12.49 -8.53
N GLU A 53 1.26 12.32 -7.33
CA GLU A 53 2.66 11.97 -7.12
C GLU A 53 2.99 10.53 -7.56
N ALA A 54 2.03 9.62 -7.44
CA ALA A 54 2.13 8.25 -7.94
C ALA A 54 2.21 8.25 -9.48
N ALA A 55 1.41 9.07 -10.15
CA ALA A 55 1.42 9.23 -11.59
C ALA A 55 2.70 9.92 -12.10
N GLU A 56 3.28 10.84 -11.32
CA GLU A 56 4.58 11.46 -11.60
C GLU A 56 5.77 10.52 -11.33
N GLY A 57 5.54 9.37 -10.68
CA GLY A 57 6.58 8.41 -10.33
C GLY A 57 7.43 8.83 -9.13
N LYS A 58 6.94 9.74 -8.29
CA LYS A 58 7.62 10.17 -7.05
C LYS A 58 7.43 9.19 -5.89
N ILE A 59 6.44 8.31 -5.98
CA ILE A 59 6.13 7.29 -4.99
C ILE A 59 6.65 5.96 -5.51
N ASP A 60 7.60 5.35 -4.80
CA ASP A 60 8.20 4.07 -5.16
C ASP A 60 7.27 2.90 -4.80
N ILE A 61 6.62 2.97 -3.63
CA ILE A 61 5.71 1.93 -3.15
C ILE A 61 4.37 2.55 -2.79
N LEU A 62 3.30 2.11 -3.46
CA LEU A 62 1.93 2.52 -3.19
C LEU A 62 1.14 1.35 -2.58
N ILE A 63 0.70 1.52 -1.35
CA ILE A 63 -0.08 0.52 -0.61
C ILE A 63 -1.55 0.95 -0.61
N GLY A 64 -2.48 0.03 -0.86
CA GLY A 64 -3.89 0.39 -0.86
C GLY A 64 -4.81 -0.80 -1.01
N THR A 65 -6.10 -0.54 -0.86
CA THR A 65 -7.13 -1.57 -1.05
C THR A 65 -7.50 -1.72 -2.52
N HIS A 66 -8.62 -2.38 -2.81
CA HIS A 66 -9.21 -2.46 -4.15
C HIS A 66 -9.35 -1.10 -4.86
N LYS A 67 -9.27 0.03 -4.15
CA LYS A 67 -9.14 1.37 -4.76
C LYS A 67 -7.96 1.46 -5.74
N LEU A 68 -6.87 0.72 -5.54
CA LEU A 68 -5.73 0.70 -6.47
C LEU A 68 -6.08 0.16 -7.85
N LEU A 69 -7.17 -0.59 -7.98
CA LEU A 69 -7.65 -1.16 -9.24
C LEU A 69 -8.61 -0.22 -9.98
N GLN A 70 -8.95 0.92 -9.38
CA GLN A 70 -9.80 1.92 -10.03
C GLN A 70 -9.02 2.65 -11.12
N SER A 71 -9.74 3.06 -12.19
CA SER A 71 -9.16 3.65 -13.40
C SER A 71 -8.47 5.01 -13.19
N ASP A 72 -8.70 5.65 -12.06
CA ASP A 72 -8.06 6.89 -11.64
C ASP A 72 -6.65 6.69 -11.06
N VAL A 73 -6.29 5.46 -10.68
CA VAL A 73 -4.95 5.14 -10.18
C VAL A 73 -4.00 4.89 -11.34
N LYS A 74 -3.07 5.82 -11.55
CA LYS A 74 -2.02 5.72 -12.57
C LYS A 74 -0.67 5.66 -11.90
N LEU A 75 0.11 4.64 -12.27
CA LEU A 75 1.52 4.51 -11.92
C LEU A 75 2.34 4.78 -13.17
N ARG A 76 3.40 5.58 -13.04
CA ARG A 76 4.32 5.93 -14.13
C ARG A 76 4.97 4.68 -14.74
N ASP A 77 5.44 3.77 -13.89
CA ASP A 77 6.22 2.62 -14.33
C ASP A 77 6.13 1.45 -13.34
N LEU A 78 4.97 0.79 -13.32
CA LEU A 78 4.71 -0.37 -12.46
C LEU A 78 5.57 -1.57 -12.87
N GLY A 79 6.39 -2.08 -11.94
CA GLY A 79 7.21 -3.28 -12.16
C GLY A 79 6.78 -4.50 -11.34
N LEU A 80 6.07 -4.29 -10.24
CA LEU A 80 5.63 -5.37 -9.35
C LEU A 80 4.28 -5.04 -8.70
N LEU A 81 3.36 -5.99 -8.78
CA LEU A 81 2.11 -5.98 -8.01
C LEU A 81 2.18 -7.10 -6.97
N ILE A 82 2.06 -6.72 -5.69
CA ILE A 82 1.93 -7.65 -4.57
C ILE A 82 0.46 -7.69 -4.18
N VAL A 83 -0.12 -8.88 -4.11
CA VAL A 83 -1.48 -9.09 -3.62
C VAL A 83 -1.39 -9.84 -2.30
N ASP A 84 -1.88 -9.23 -1.24
CA ASP A 84 -2.01 -9.88 0.07
C ASP A 84 -3.46 -10.33 0.25
N GLU A 85 -3.69 -11.63 0.31
CA GLU A 85 -5.02 -12.21 0.55
C GLU A 85 -5.27 -12.55 2.03
N ALA A 86 -4.45 -12.06 2.97
CA ALA A 86 -4.49 -12.46 4.38
C ALA A 86 -5.92 -12.67 4.92
N ALA A 87 -6.25 -13.94 5.16
CA ALA A 87 -7.45 -14.32 5.88
C ALA A 87 -7.31 -13.85 7.34
N PRO A 88 -8.36 -13.29 7.96
CA PRO A 88 -8.30 -12.97 9.37
C PRO A 88 -8.00 -14.24 10.16
N PHE A 89 -6.90 -14.23 10.91
CA PHE A 89 -6.57 -15.28 11.87
C PHE A 89 -7.66 -15.29 12.96
N ARG A 90 -8.71 -16.09 12.73
CA ARG A 90 -9.67 -16.42 13.78
C ARG A 90 -8.91 -17.27 14.80
N ARG A 91 -8.60 -16.70 15.97
CA ARG A 91 -8.29 -17.51 17.15
C ARG A 91 -9.49 -18.42 17.37
N ALA A 92 -9.31 -19.72 17.20
CA ALA A 92 -10.30 -20.69 17.66
C ALA A 92 -10.57 -20.41 19.15
N PRO A 93 -11.83 -20.42 19.61
CA PRO A 93 -12.11 -20.29 21.02
C PRO A 93 -11.36 -21.41 21.75
N GLN A 94 -10.49 -21.05 22.70
CA GLN A 94 -10.01 -22.03 23.67
C GLN A 94 -11.25 -22.54 24.39
N ARG A 95 -11.62 -23.79 24.14
CA ARG A 95 -12.59 -24.47 24.99
C ARG A 95 -11.91 -24.59 26.35
N ALA A 96 -12.35 -23.77 27.30
CA ALA A 96 -12.07 -24.01 28.71
C ALA A 96 -12.70 -25.36 29.04
N ASN A 97 -11.87 -26.28 29.51
CA ASN A 97 -12.27 -27.55 30.09
C ASN A 97 -12.59 -27.33 31.57
#